data_AF-K1R551-F1
#
_entry.id   AF-K1R551-F1
#
_cell.length_a   1.000
_cell.length_b   1.000
_cell.length_c   1.000
_cell.angle_alpha   90.00
_cell.angle_beta   90.00
_cell.angle_gamma   90.00
#
_symmetry.space_group_name_H-M   'P 1'
#
loop_
_entity.id
_entity.type
_entity.pdbx_description
1 polymer ?
#
loop_
_entity_poly.entity_id
_entity_poly.type
_entity_poly.pdbx_seq_one_letter_code
_entity_poly.pdbx_strand_id
1 'polypeptide(L)'
;MNMQNSYLTSKPHYEILDGLRGVAAAMVVAFHLLEAHSGGNHLNQIINHGYLAVDFFFMLSGFVIGYAYDDRWNRMSTGTFFKRRLIRLQPMVIMGSIVGAALFWFQDAPCYPAMEGVSAGAVLLVMLLGCTLLPLPLKWDVRGWMEMHPLNGPAWSLYYEYIGNILYALFIRKFSKTALTVLVAIAACFTVHRCLTAPAGDIVGGWALNWEQQYVGLVRLMYPFFGGLLLSRLGWLIRTRKNAFGW
;
A
#
# COMPACT_ATOMS: atom_id res chain seq x y z
N MET A 1 -6.31 11.54 40.35
CA MET A 1 -6.10 10.42 39.41
C MET A 1 -4.90 10.74 38.53
N ASN A 2 -3.76 10.08 38.78
CA ASN A 2 -2.56 10.26 37.94
C ASN A 2 -2.77 9.50 36.61
N MET A 3 -2.94 10.22 35.50
CA MET A 3 -2.80 9.66 34.17
C MET A 3 -1.31 9.40 33.91
N GLN A 4 -0.80 8.28 34.41
CA GLN A 4 0.44 7.71 33.88
C GLN A 4 0.16 7.25 32.45
N ASN A 5 0.45 8.12 31.48
CA ASN A 5 0.70 7.71 30.11
C ASN A 5 1.88 6.73 30.16
N SER A 6 1.57 5.45 30.25
CA SER A 6 2.55 4.38 30.09
C SER A 6 3.00 4.40 28.64
N TYR A 7 4.01 5.23 28.35
CA TYR A 7 4.68 5.24 27.06
C TYR A 7 5.20 3.83 26.81
N LEU A 8 4.57 3.11 25.87
CA LEU A 8 5.04 1.81 25.43
C LEU A 8 6.47 1.99 24.92
N THR A 9 7.43 1.29 25.54
CA THR A 9 8.85 1.32 25.17
C THR A 9 9.04 1.13 23.67
N SER A 10 9.93 1.88 23.04
CA SER A 10 10.24 1.70 21.61
C SER A 10 10.91 0.33 21.40
N LYS A 11 10.53 -0.39 20.35
CA LYS A 11 11.26 -1.59 19.92
C LYS A 11 12.50 -1.18 19.13
N PRO A 12 13.56 -2.01 19.11
CA PRO A 12 14.69 -1.82 18.21
C PRO A 12 14.20 -1.58 16.78
N HIS A 13 14.70 -0.52 16.17
CA HIS A 13 14.34 -0.14 14.82
C HIS A 13 15.24 -0.85 13.82
N TYR A 14 14.66 -1.37 12.74
CA TYR A 14 15.43 -2.05 11.70
C TYR A 14 15.82 -1.06 10.61
N GLU A 15 16.99 -0.42 10.75
CA GLU A 15 17.50 0.56 9.78
C GLU A 15 17.59 -0.01 8.36
N ILE A 16 17.96 -1.29 8.23
CA ILE A 16 18.02 -1.96 6.93
C ILE A 16 16.66 -2.03 6.23
N LEU A 17 15.57 -2.14 7.00
CA LEU A 17 14.22 -2.15 6.43
C LEU A 17 13.82 -0.76 5.93
N ASP A 18 14.35 0.31 6.51
CA ASP A 18 14.17 1.67 5.98
C ASP A 18 15.00 1.89 4.71
N GLY A 19 16.23 1.38 4.67
CA GLY A 19 17.04 1.37 3.44
C GLY A 19 16.32 0.64 2.30
N LEU A 20 15.77 -0.55 2.55
CA LEU A 20 15.02 -1.30 1.56
C LEU A 20 13.73 -0.58 1.12
N ARG A 21 13.03 0.12 2.03
CA ARG A 21 11.90 0.99 1.65
C ARG A 21 12.33 2.09 0.69
N GLY A 22 13.48 2.73 0.94
CA GLY A 22 14.03 3.77 0.07
C GLY A 22 14.31 3.24 -1.34
N VAL A 23 14.96 2.08 -1.44
CA VAL A 23 15.21 1.42 -2.73
C VAL A 23 13.90 1.07 -3.44
N ALA A 24 12.94 0.47 -2.73
CA ALA A 24 11.63 0.13 -3.29
C ALA A 24 10.88 1.38 -3.77
N ALA A 25 10.92 2.49 -3.03
CA ALA A 25 10.31 3.75 -3.44
C ALA A 25 10.97 4.32 -4.71
N ALA A 26 12.29 4.30 -4.79
CA ALA A 26 13.02 4.72 -5.99
C ALA A 26 12.67 3.85 -7.21
N MET A 27 12.51 2.54 -7.02
CA MET A 27 12.04 1.63 -8.07
C MET A 27 10.63 1.96 -8.56
N VAL A 28 9.69 2.33 -7.68
CA VAL A 28 8.33 2.75 -8.07
C VAL A 28 8.37 4.03 -8.90
N VAL A 29 9.18 5.01 -8.48
CA VAL A 29 9.34 6.27 -9.24
C VAL A 29 9.93 5.99 -10.62
N ALA A 30 11.01 5.20 -10.68
CA ALA A 30 11.64 4.85 -11.94
C ALA A 30 10.73 4.03 -12.86
N PHE A 31 9.92 3.12 -12.29
CA PHE A 31 8.87 2.38 -13.02
C PHE A 31 7.93 3.34 -13.75
N HIS A 32 7.31 4.29 -13.05
CA HIS A 32 6.31 5.20 -13.63
C HIS A 32 6.92 6.21 -14.60
N LEU A 33 8.14 6.69 -14.33
CA LEU A 33 8.85 7.58 -15.28
C LEU A 33 9.11 6.88 -16.62
N LEU A 34 9.44 5.59 -16.60
CA LEU A 34 9.74 4.83 -17.81
C LEU A 34 8.48 4.23 -18.47
N GLU A 35 7.44 3.96 -17.67
CA GLU A 35 6.13 3.50 -18.13
C GLU A 35 5.51 4.48 -19.12
N ALA A 36 5.58 5.79 -18.84
CA ALA A 36 5.06 6.84 -19.73
C ALA A 36 5.70 6.82 -21.13
N HIS A 37 6.90 6.24 -21.27
CA HIS A 37 7.65 6.15 -22.52
C HIS A 37 7.54 4.77 -23.19
N SER A 38 6.80 3.83 -22.59
CA SER A 38 6.66 2.45 -23.10
C SER A 38 5.62 2.30 -24.22
N GLY A 39 4.80 3.33 -24.45
CA GLY A 39 3.69 3.28 -25.42
C GLY A 39 2.60 2.26 -25.05
N GLY A 40 2.47 1.91 -23.77
CA GLY A 40 1.55 0.88 -23.29
C GLY A 40 2.02 -0.56 -23.55
N ASN A 41 3.24 -0.75 -24.03
CA ASN A 41 3.83 -2.07 -24.23
C ASN A 41 4.79 -2.41 -23.09
N HIS A 42 4.38 -3.34 -22.23
CA HIS A 42 5.18 -3.83 -21.10
C HIS A 42 6.54 -4.42 -21.53
N LEU A 43 6.68 -4.94 -22.76
CA LEU A 43 7.96 -5.45 -23.26
C LEU A 43 8.98 -4.33 -23.53
N ASN A 44 8.50 -3.12 -23.82
CA ASN A 44 9.36 -1.95 -24.04
C ASN A 44 9.69 -1.22 -22.73
N GLN A 45 9.07 -1.62 -21.62
CA GLN A 45 9.30 -1.01 -20.32
C GLN A 45 10.59 -1.55 -19.69
N ILE A 46 11.60 -0.68 -19.56
CA ILE A 46 12.93 -1.05 -19.04
C ILE A 46 12.85 -1.63 -17.63
N ILE A 47 12.01 -1.05 -16.76
CA ILE A 47 11.74 -1.55 -15.42
C ILE A 47 10.33 -2.14 -15.40
N ASN A 48 10.09 -3.21 -16.16
CA ASN A 48 8.75 -3.81 -16.28
C ASN A 48 8.19 -4.31 -14.93
N HIS A 49 9.01 -4.98 -14.11
CA HIS A 49 8.52 -5.56 -12.84
C HIS A 49 8.56 -4.59 -11.65
N GLY A 50 8.80 -3.30 -11.88
CA GLY A 50 8.92 -2.31 -10.80
C GLY A 50 7.65 -2.16 -9.95
N TYR A 51 6.49 -2.50 -10.51
CA TYR A 51 5.21 -2.52 -9.78
C TYR A 51 5.22 -3.47 -8.57
N LEU A 52 6.06 -4.52 -8.57
CA LEU A 52 6.18 -5.48 -7.45
C LEU A 52 6.77 -4.86 -6.17
N ALA A 53 7.39 -3.68 -6.27
CA ALA A 53 7.83 -2.93 -5.10
C ALA A 53 6.66 -2.59 -4.17
N VAL A 54 5.44 -2.43 -4.71
CA VAL A 54 4.22 -2.23 -3.90
C VAL A 54 3.89 -3.47 -3.05
N ASP A 55 4.01 -4.67 -3.63
CA ASP A 55 3.80 -5.93 -2.91
C ASP A 55 4.85 -6.12 -1.80
N PHE A 56 6.09 -5.67 -2.05
CA PHE A 56 7.13 -5.60 -1.01
C PHE A 56 6.74 -4.63 0.13
N PHE A 57 6.20 -3.45 -0.18
CA PHE A 57 5.68 -2.54 0.86
C PHE A 57 4.56 -3.18 1.69
N PHE A 58 3.63 -3.92 1.06
CA PHE A 58 2.59 -4.64 1.79
C PHE A 58 3.16 -5.71 2.72
N MET A 59 4.11 -6.52 2.23
CA MET A 59 4.78 -7.51 3.06
C MET A 59 5.49 -6.88 4.25
N LEU A 60 6.19 -5.79 4.02
CA LEU A 60 6.90 -5.09 5.07
C LEU A 60 5.95 -4.42 6.07
N SER A 61 4.79 -3.91 5.61
CA SER A 61 3.76 -3.39 6.51
C SER A 61 3.20 -4.49 7.41
N GLY A 62 2.91 -5.67 6.84
CA GLY A 62 2.50 -6.87 7.55
C GLY A 62 3.52 -7.39 8.56
N PHE A 63 4.80 -7.36 8.21
CA PHE A 63 5.88 -7.72 9.12
C PHE A 63 5.98 -6.74 10.29
N VAL A 64 6.02 -5.43 9.99
CA VAL A 64 6.17 -4.39 11.02
C VAL A 64 4.95 -4.32 11.93
N ILE A 65 3.75 -4.57 11.43
CA ILE A 65 2.55 -4.54 12.27
C ILE A 65 2.53 -5.70 13.27
N GLY A 66 2.92 -6.90 12.86
CA GLY A 66 3.12 -8.03 13.78
C GLY A 66 4.19 -7.71 14.81
N TYR A 67 5.37 -7.31 14.33
CA TYR A 67 6.52 -7.00 15.17
C TYR A 67 6.21 -5.90 16.18
N ALA A 68 5.52 -4.82 15.78
CA ALA A 68 5.30 -3.67 16.63
C ALA A 68 4.13 -3.82 17.60
N TYR A 69 3.13 -4.67 17.32
CA TYR A 69 1.86 -4.64 18.05
C TYR A 69 1.37 -5.97 18.64
N ASP A 70 1.82 -7.15 18.17
CA ASP A 70 1.26 -8.44 18.64
C ASP A 70 1.36 -8.63 20.17
N ASP A 71 2.42 -8.14 20.80
CA ASP A 71 2.67 -8.22 22.25
C ASP A 71 2.05 -7.07 23.07
N ARG A 72 1.43 -6.08 22.41
CA ARG A 72 0.94 -4.85 23.06
C ARG A 72 -0.57 -4.79 23.22
N TRP A 73 -1.31 -5.76 22.68
CA TRP A 73 -2.77 -5.78 22.72
C TRP A 73 -3.35 -5.82 24.13
N ASN A 74 -2.64 -6.37 25.12
CA ASN A 74 -3.06 -6.36 26.53
C ASN A 74 -3.00 -4.96 27.17
N ARG A 75 -2.31 -4.01 26.54
CA ARG A 75 -2.08 -2.63 27.04
C ARG A 75 -2.54 -1.57 26.04
N MET A 76 -3.26 -1.97 24.98
CA MET A 76 -3.64 -1.08 23.88
C MET A 76 -5.03 -1.45 23.36
N SER A 77 -5.92 -0.46 23.29
CA SER A 77 -7.24 -0.62 22.68
C SER A 77 -7.15 -0.61 21.14
N THR A 78 -8.18 -1.17 20.49
CA THR A 78 -8.33 -1.07 19.03
C THR A 78 -8.36 0.39 18.54
N GLY A 79 -9.01 1.30 19.27
CA GLY A 79 -9.04 2.73 18.95
C GLY A 79 -7.66 3.39 19.03
N THR A 80 -6.86 3.02 20.04
CA THR A 80 -5.46 3.47 20.17
C THR A 80 -4.61 2.96 19.01
N PHE A 81 -4.81 1.71 18.58
CA PHE A 81 -4.14 1.16 17.41
C PHE A 81 -4.48 1.98 16.15
N PHE A 82 -5.76 2.19 15.86
CA PHE A 82 -6.17 2.97 14.67
C PHE A 82 -5.67 4.40 14.71
N LYS A 83 -5.70 5.07 15.87
CA LYS A 83 -5.13 6.41 16.04
C LYS A 83 -3.64 6.43 15.69
N ARG A 84 -2.86 5.45 16.15
CA ARG A 84 -1.42 5.33 15.82
C ARG A 84 -1.19 5.12 14.32
N ARG A 85 -2.03 4.32 13.67
CA ARG A 85 -1.95 4.09 12.21
C ARG A 85 -2.30 5.36 11.43
N LEU A 86 -3.35 6.07 11.84
CA LEU A 86 -3.80 7.31 11.21
C LEU A 86 -2.72 8.40 11.29
N ILE A 87 -2.15 8.64 12.48
CA ILE A 87 -1.08 9.65 12.66
C ILE A 87 0.15 9.32 11.81
N ARG A 88 0.40 8.04 11.53
CA ARG A 88 1.53 7.60 10.71
C ARG A 88 1.28 7.75 9.20
N LEU A 89 0.10 7.37 8.72
CA LEU A 89 -0.19 7.28 7.29
C LEU A 89 -0.83 8.56 6.73
N GLN A 90 -1.73 9.20 7.49
CA GLN A 90 -2.54 10.32 6.99
C GLN A 90 -1.74 11.56 6.58
N PRO A 91 -0.64 11.96 7.26
CA PRO A 91 0.12 13.14 6.85
C PRO A 91 0.59 13.06 5.39
N MET A 92 1.05 11.89 4.96
CA MET A 92 1.51 11.67 3.58
C MET A 92 0.35 11.64 2.58
N VAL A 93 -0.81 11.12 2.97
CA VAL A 93 -2.03 11.16 2.15
C VAL A 93 -2.49 12.59 1.88
N ILE A 94 -2.53 13.42 2.93
CA ILE A 94 -2.93 14.82 2.85
C ILE A 94 -1.93 15.59 1.97
N MET A 95 -0.64 15.42 2.21
CA MET A 95 0.40 16.09 1.42
C MET A 95 0.31 15.69 -0.06
N GLY A 96 0.17 14.40 -0.38
CA GLY A 96 0.02 13.94 -1.76
C GLY A 96 -1.23 14.50 -2.44
N SER A 97 -2.35 14.58 -1.72
CA SER A 97 -3.60 15.15 -2.24
C SER A 97 -3.48 16.65 -2.53
N ILE A 98 -2.81 17.40 -1.64
CA ILE A 98 -2.56 18.84 -1.83
C ILE A 98 -1.62 19.08 -3.01
N VAL A 99 -0.52 18.34 -3.10
CA VAL A 99 0.44 18.46 -4.21
C VAL A 99 -0.25 18.12 -5.53
N GLY A 100 -1.03 17.05 -5.57
CA GLY A 100 -1.80 16.67 -6.75
C GLY A 100 -2.81 17.71 -7.20
N ALA A 101 -3.51 18.35 -6.26
CA ALA A 101 -4.44 19.45 -6.54
C ALA A 101 -3.70 20.68 -7.08
N ALA A 102 -2.58 21.04 -6.44
CA ALA A 102 -1.76 22.19 -6.84
C ALA A 102 -1.14 22.02 -8.24
N LEU A 103 -0.81 20.78 -8.61
CA LEU A 103 -0.21 20.43 -9.89
C LEU A 103 -1.24 19.94 -10.93
N PHE A 104 -2.55 20.02 -10.65
CA PHE A 104 -3.58 19.39 -11.48
C PHE A 104 -3.51 19.84 -12.94
N TRP A 105 -3.58 21.15 -13.21
CA TRP A 105 -3.57 21.67 -14.59
C TRP A 105 -2.21 21.57 -15.30
N PHE A 106 -1.13 21.22 -14.60
CA PHE A 106 0.18 20.96 -15.24
C PHE A 106 0.30 19.54 -15.79
N GLN A 107 -0.69 18.68 -15.53
CA GLN A 107 -0.71 17.29 -15.97
C GLN A 107 -1.43 17.08 -17.31
N ASP A 108 -1.92 18.14 -17.97
CA ASP A 108 -2.71 18.02 -19.19
C ASP A 108 -1.99 17.21 -20.27
N ALA A 109 -2.64 16.13 -20.70
CA ALA A 109 -2.07 15.13 -21.60
C ALA A 109 -3.19 14.33 -22.29
N PRO A 110 -2.96 13.77 -23.49
CA PRO A 110 -3.96 12.97 -24.21
C PRO A 110 -4.50 11.76 -23.44
N CYS A 111 -3.75 11.25 -22.46
CA CYS A 111 -4.19 10.17 -21.58
C CYS A 111 -5.19 10.62 -20.50
N TYR A 112 -5.41 11.92 -20.30
CA TYR A 112 -6.34 12.46 -19.32
C TYR A 112 -7.47 13.27 -19.98
N PRO A 113 -8.41 12.58 -20.68
CA PRO A 113 -9.38 13.23 -21.53
C PRO A 113 -10.44 14.05 -20.78
N ALA A 114 -10.59 13.87 -19.47
CA ALA A 114 -11.64 14.53 -18.70
C ALA A 114 -11.18 15.84 -18.02
N MET A 115 -9.93 16.28 -18.25
CA MET A 115 -9.38 17.48 -17.60
C MET A 115 -9.92 18.80 -18.17
N GLU A 116 -10.40 18.78 -19.42
CA GLU A 116 -10.94 19.98 -20.07
C GLU A 116 -12.19 20.50 -19.34
N GLY A 117 -12.20 21.80 -19.01
CA GLY A 117 -13.34 22.44 -18.35
C GLY A 117 -13.54 22.08 -16.88
N VAL A 118 -12.63 21.31 -16.26
CA VAL A 118 -12.71 21.00 -14.82
C VAL A 118 -12.53 22.28 -13.99
N SER A 119 -13.56 22.60 -13.21
CA SER A 119 -13.55 23.78 -12.33
C SER A 119 -12.62 23.59 -11.13
N ALA A 120 -12.07 24.70 -10.61
CA ALA A 120 -11.27 24.66 -9.38
C ALA A 120 -12.03 24.14 -8.16
N GLY A 121 -13.34 24.39 -8.09
CA GLY A 121 -14.20 23.83 -7.05
C GLY A 121 -14.25 22.30 -7.07
N ALA A 122 -14.31 21.69 -8.26
CA ALA A 122 -14.27 20.24 -8.41
C ALA A 122 -12.92 19.66 -7.92
N VAL A 123 -11.80 20.27 -8.31
CA VAL A 123 -10.46 19.86 -7.85
C VAL A 123 -10.36 19.97 -6.32
N LEU A 124 -10.87 21.06 -5.72
CA LEU A 124 -10.87 21.23 -4.27
C LEU A 124 -11.72 20.16 -3.56
N LEU A 125 -12.90 19.81 -4.07
CA LEU A 125 -13.73 18.75 -3.51
C LEU A 125 -13.05 17.38 -3.59
N VAL A 126 -12.45 17.06 -4.75
CA VAL A 126 -11.69 15.82 -4.93
C VAL A 126 -10.46 15.79 -4.04
N MET A 127 -9.79 16.92 -3.82
CA MET A 127 -8.67 17.04 -2.88
C MET A 127 -9.11 16.75 -1.45
N LEU A 128 -10.21 17.35 -0.99
CA LEU A 128 -10.74 17.11 0.35
C LEU A 128 -11.15 15.65 0.54
N LEU A 129 -11.76 15.02 -0.47
CA LEU A 129 -12.04 13.58 -0.44
C LEU A 129 -10.73 12.76 -0.43
N GLY A 130 -9.75 13.10 -1.27
CA GLY A 130 -8.44 12.46 -1.31
C GLY A 130 -7.72 12.50 0.03
N CYS A 131 -7.83 13.62 0.77
CA CYS A 131 -7.33 13.78 2.13
C CYS A 131 -7.97 12.81 3.14
N THR A 132 -9.10 12.17 2.83
CA THR A 132 -9.73 11.12 3.65
C THR A 132 -9.34 9.71 3.23
N LEU A 133 -8.75 9.57 2.03
CA LEU A 133 -8.49 8.29 1.36
C LEU A 133 -9.74 7.44 1.07
N LEU A 134 -10.93 8.06 1.08
CA LEU A 134 -12.13 7.41 0.59
C LEU A 134 -12.07 7.31 -0.94
N PRO A 135 -12.43 6.16 -1.53
CA PRO A 135 -12.34 5.97 -2.97
C PRO A 135 -13.40 6.82 -3.68
N LEU A 136 -12.97 7.54 -4.71
CA LEU A 136 -13.85 8.30 -5.58
C LEU A 136 -14.59 7.37 -6.55
N PRO A 137 -15.93 7.48 -6.69
CA PRO A 137 -16.65 6.78 -7.74
C PRO A 137 -16.12 7.17 -9.12
N LEU A 138 -16.00 6.19 -10.04
CA LEU A 138 -15.38 6.38 -11.36
C LEU A 138 -15.99 7.55 -12.17
N LYS A 139 -17.30 7.78 -12.04
CA LYS A 139 -18.02 8.87 -12.70
C LYS A 139 -17.60 10.28 -12.28
N TRP A 140 -16.85 10.42 -11.19
CA TRP A 140 -16.39 11.69 -10.65
C TRP A 140 -14.88 11.90 -10.84
N ASP A 141 -14.21 10.98 -11.53
CA ASP A 141 -12.81 11.13 -11.89
C ASP A 141 -12.60 12.38 -12.76
N VAL A 142 -11.78 13.29 -12.26
CA VAL A 142 -11.45 14.57 -12.92
C VAL A 142 -10.34 14.44 -13.97
N ARG A 143 -9.64 13.30 -14.05
CA ARG A 143 -8.64 13.02 -15.09
C ARG A 143 -9.19 12.17 -16.23
N GLY A 144 -10.17 11.29 -15.94
CA GLY A 144 -10.72 10.36 -16.93
C GLY A 144 -9.83 9.13 -17.14
N TRP A 145 -8.98 8.80 -16.16
CA TRP A 145 -8.10 7.63 -16.14
C TRP A 145 -8.66 6.47 -15.30
N MET A 146 -9.91 6.60 -14.83
CA MET A 146 -10.64 5.63 -14.01
C MET A 146 -9.99 5.35 -12.66
N GLU A 147 -9.37 6.36 -12.04
CA GLU A 147 -8.73 6.22 -10.73
C GLU A 147 -9.65 6.58 -9.58
N MET A 148 -9.58 5.80 -8.49
CA MET A 148 -10.29 6.11 -7.26
C MET A 148 -9.63 7.26 -6.47
N HIS A 149 -8.40 7.65 -6.81
CA HIS A 149 -7.66 8.76 -6.20
C HIS A 149 -6.94 9.61 -7.27
N PRO A 150 -7.66 10.37 -8.09
CA PRO A 150 -7.10 11.02 -9.28
C PRO A 150 -6.17 12.21 -9.01
N LEU A 151 -6.06 12.68 -7.76
CA LEU A 151 -5.04 13.66 -7.37
C LEU A 151 -3.80 12.99 -6.75
N ASN A 152 -3.84 11.70 -6.48
CA ASN A 152 -2.71 10.95 -5.94
C ASN A 152 -2.85 9.50 -6.37
N GLY A 153 -2.50 9.21 -7.63
CA GLY A 153 -2.64 7.87 -8.23
C GLY A 153 -2.12 6.76 -7.31
N PRO A 154 -0.88 6.84 -6.78
CA PRO A 154 -0.33 5.84 -5.87
C PRO A 154 -1.09 5.61 -4.55
N ALA A 155 -2.03 6.49 -4.16
CA ALA A 155 -2.76 6.38 -2.90
C ALA A 155 -3.68 5.14 -2.83
N TRP A 156 -3.98 4.51 -3.97
CA TRP A 156 -4.71 3.24 -4.00
C TRP A 156 -4.01 2.18 -3.13
N SER A 157 -2.68 2.17 -3.10
CA SER A 157 -1.92 1.21 -2.29
C SER A 157 -2.13 1.44 -0.79
N LEU A 158 -2.18 2.70 -0.35
CA LEU A 158 -2.48 3.06 1.03
C LEU A 158 -3.92 2.72 1.41
N TYR A 159 -4.87 2.82 0.47
CA TYR A 159 -6.26 2.41 0.69
C TYR A 159 -6.33 0.92 1.08
N TYR A 160 -5.64 0.05 0.35
CA TYR A 160 -5.53 -1.37 0.72
C TYR A 160 -4.70 -1.58 1.99
N GLU A 161 -3.67 -0.78 2.24
CA GLU A 161 -2.95 -0.85 3.52
C GLU A 161 -3.90 -0.58 4.70
N TYR A 162 -4.80 0.40 4.61
CA TYR A 162 -5.83 0.62 5.64
C TYR A 162 -6.77 -0.58 5.80
N ILE A 163 -7.20 -1.21 4.70
CA ILE A 163 -7.99 -2.44 4.74
C ILE A 163 -7.20 -3.53 5.50
N GLY A 164 -5.92 -3.75 5.17
CA GLY A 164 -5.07 -4.72 5.86
C GLY A 164 -4.93 -4.42 7.36
N ASN A 165 -4.77 -3.15 7.74
CA ASN A 165 -4.73 -2.71 9.13
C ASN A 165 -6.04 -2.98 9.87
N ILE A 166 -7.19 -2.74 9.23
CA ILE A 166 -8.53 -3.02 9.80
C ILE A 166 -8.72 -4.52 9.98
N LEU A 167 -8.45 -5.31 8.94
CA LEU A 167 -8.54 -6.77 8.98
C LEU A 167 -7.66 -7.38 10.09
N TYR A 168 -6.43 -6.88 10.23
CA TYR A 168 -5.53 -7.28 11.31
C TYR A 168 -6.11 -6.95 12.68
N ALA A 169 -6.46 -5.69 12.94
CA ALA A 169 -6.85 -5.22 14.26
C ALA A 169 -8.16 -5.85 14.76
N LEU A 170 -9.12 -6.08 13.86
CA LEU A 170 -10.44 -6.59 14.21
C LEU A 170 -10.48 -8.12 14.26
N PHE A 171 -9.79 -8.81 13.34
CA PHE A 171 -9.95 -10.25 13.15
C PHE A 171 -8.63 -11.00 13.24
N ILE A 172 -7.69 -10.74 12.33
CA ILE A 172 -6.56 -11.63 12.05
C ILE A 172 -5.51 -11.63 13.17
N ARG A 173 -5.45 -10.58 13.99
CA ARG A 173 -4.56 -10.58 15.18
C ARG A 173 -4.81 -11.77 16.10
N LYS A 174 -6.04 -12.30 16.15
CA LYS A 174 -6.42 -13.45 16.99
C LYS A 174 -6.12 -14.80 16.35
N PHE A 175 -5.70 -14.85 15.09
CA PHE A 175 -5.43 -16.10 14.41
C PHE A 175 -4.21 -16.79 15.02
N SER A 176 -4.30 -18.11 15.18
CA SER A 176 -3.14 -18.94 15.48
C SER A 176 -2.16 -18.94 14.31
N LYS A 177 -0.92 -19.38 14.54
CA LYS A 177 0.07 -19.55 13.46
C LYS A 177 -0.47 -20.46 12.35
N THR A 178 -1.14 -21.55 12.69
CA THR A 178 -1.77 -22.46 11.73
C THR A 178 -2.86 -21.79 10.91
N ALA A 179 -3.81 -21.10 11.55
CA ALA A 179 -4.88 -20.40 10.84
C ALA A 179 -4.34 -19.31 9.91
N LEU A 180 -3.31 -18.58 10.36
CA LEU A 180 -2.63 -17.58 9.54
C LEU A 180 -1.87 -18.22 8.37
N THR A 181 -1.20 -19.36 8.58
CA THR A 181 -0.55 -20.11 7.49
C THR A 181 -1.56 -20.57 6.44
N VAL A 182 -2.72 -21.10 6.86
CA VAL A 182 -3.79 -21.50 5.94
C VAL A 182 -4.30 -20.29 5.15
N LEU A 183 -4.55 -19.15 5.81
CA LEU A 183 -4.96 -17.91 5.14
C LEU A 183 -3.93 -17.47 4.09
N VAL A 184 -2.64 -17.47 4.45
CA VAL A 184 -1.55 -17.09 3.53
C VAL A 184 -1.43 -18.07 2.37
N ALA A 185 -1.59 -19.38 2.60
CA ALA A 185 -1.57 -20.38 1.54
C ALA A 185 -2.73 -20.18 0.55
N ILE A 186 -3.94 -19.92 1.06
CA ILE A 186 -5.11 -19.62 0.21
C ILE A 186 -4.86 -18.33 -0.60
N ALA A 187 -4.38 -17.27 0.06
CA ALA A 187 -4.06 -16.01 -0.63
C ALA A 187 -2.98 -16.21 -1.71
N ALA A 188 -1.96 -17.03 -1.44
CA ALA A 188 -0.94 -17.38 -2.42
C ALA A 188 -1.53 -18.11 -3.64
N CYS A 189 -2.48 -19.03 -3.44
CA CYS A 189 -3.18 -19.68 -4.55
C CYS A 189 -3.93 -18.67 -5.44
N PHE A 190 -4.59 -17.66 -4.84
CA PHE A 190 -5.24 -16.60 -5.61
C PHE A 190 -4.23 -15.73 -6.36
N THR A 191 -3.09 -15.40 -5.76
CA THR A 191 -2.00 -14.67 -6.43
C THR A 191 -1.46 -15.47 -7.62
N VAL A 192 -1.13 -16.75 -7.42
CA VAL A 192 -0.66 -17.64 -8.49
C VAL A 192 -1.69 -17.77 -9.60
N HIS A 193 -2.96 -17.99 -9.25
CA HIS A 193 -4.05 -18.05 -10.22
C HIS A 193 -4.11 -16.78 -11.06
N ARG A 194 -4.01 -15.59 -10.45
CA ARG A 194 -4.04 -14.33 -11.19
C ARG A 194 -2.79 -14.17 -12.07
N CYS A 195 -1.60 -14.50 -11.58
CA CYS A 195 -0.39 -14.48 -12.40
C CYS A 195 -0.48 -15.38 -13.64
N LEU A 196 -1.20 -16.49 -13.56
CA LEU A 196 -1.36 -17.45 -14.67
C LEU A 196 -2.51 -17.11 -15.63
N THR A 197 -3.48 -16.29 -15.20
CA THR A 197 -4.72 -16.03 -15.95
C THR A 197 -4.94 -14.58 -16.33
N ALA A 198 -4.05 -13.67 -15.93
CA ALA A 198 -4.16 -12.26 -16.26
C ALA A 198 -4.02 -12.03 -17.77
N PRO A 199 -5.00 -11.40 -18.44
CA PRO A 199 -4.95 -11.16 -19.88
C PRO A 199 -3.73 -10.37 -20.35
N ALA A 200 -3.27 -9.43 -19.50
CA ALA A 200 -2.10 -8.59 -19.77
C ALA A 200 -0.75 -9.28 -19.52
N GLY A 201 -0.74 -10.49 -18.95
CA GLY A 201 0.50 -11.18 -18.56
C GLY A 201 1.20 -10.60 -17.33
N ASP A 202 0.59 -9.63 -16.66
CA ASP A 202 1.06 -9.02 -15.42
C ASP A 202 -0.07 -8.97 -14.37
N ILE A 203 0.25 -8.50 -13.17
CA ILE A 203 -0.75 -8.28 -12.10
C ILE A 203 -0.88 -6.80 -11.75
N VAL A 204 -0.55 -5.90 -12.68
CA VAL A 204 -0.64 -4.45 -12.49
C VAL A 204 -2.12 -4.08 -12.38
N GLY A 205 -2.50 -3.58 -11.21
CA GLY A 205 -3.89 -3.26 -10.89
C GLY A 205 -4.08 -2.86 -9.44
N GLY A 206 -5.29 -2.39 -9.13
CA GLY A 206 -5.73 -1.97 -7.81
C GLY A 206 -6.31 -0.56 -7.75
N TRP A 207 -6.09 0.28 -8.76
CA TRP A 207 -6.34 1.73 -8.67
C TRP A 207 -7.76 2.20 -9.01
N ALA A 208 -8.60 1.34 -9.59
CA ALA A 208 -9.96 1.70 -9.96
C ALA A 208 -11.02 1.09 -9.02
N LEU A 209 -12.12 1.82 -8.82
CA LEU A 209 -13.29 1.34 -8.08
C LEU A 209 -14.24 0.53 -8.98
N ASN A 210 -13.73 -0.55 -9.57
CA ASN A 210 -14.51 -1.56 -10.30
C ASN A 210 -14.13 -2.98 -9.82
N TRP A 211 -14.97 -3.96 -10.12
CA TRP A 211 -14.80 -5.33 -9.60
C TRP A 211 -13.43 -5.94 -9.91
N GLU A 212 -12.97 -5.82 -11.16
CA GLU A 212 -11.68 -6.39 -11.59
C GLU A 212 -10.52 -5.78 -10.81
N GLN A 213 -10.46 -4.45 -10.74
CA GLN A 213 -9.37 -3.73 -10.11
C GLN A 213 -9.39 -3.90 -8.59
N GLN A 214 -10.57 -4.00 -7.97
CA GLN A 214 -10.71 -4.35 -6.56
C GLN A 214 -10.22 -5.78 -6.27
N TYR A 215 -10.55 -6.74 -7.14
CA TYR A 215 -10.03 -8.10 -7.02
C TYR A 215 -8.50 -8.13 -7.10
N VAL A 216 -7.90 -7.46 -8.08
CA VAL A 216 -6.43 -7.40 -8.21
C VAL A 216 -5.79 -6.76 -6.98
N GLY A 217 -6.32 -5.61 -6.52
CA GLY A 217 -5.81 -4.94 -5.34
C GLY A 217 -5.90 -5.80 -4.06
N LEU A 218 -6.99 -6.54 -3.88
CA LEU A 218 -7.13 -7.48 -2.77
C LEU A 218 -6.14 -8.65 -2.88
N VAL A 219 -5.96 -9.26 -4.06
CA VAL A 219 -4.99 -10.35 -4.26
C VAL A 219 -3.57 -9.88 -3.94
N ARG A 220 -3.21 -8.67 -4.38
CA ARG A 220 -1.92 -8.04 -4.12
C ARG A 220 -1.74 -7.59 -2.67
N LEU A 221 -2.81 -7.36 -1.92
CA LEU A 221 -2.74 -7.08 -0.49
C LEU A 221 -2.60 -8.37 0.32
N MET A 222 -3.52 -9.32 0.13
CA MET A 222 -3.79 -10.42 1.05
C MET A 222 -2.59 -11.34 1.23
N TYR A 223 -1.91 -11.72 0.13
CA TYR A 223 -0.76 -12.60 0.21
C TYR A 223 0.45 -11.94 0.89
N PRO A 224 1.02 -10.85 0.36
CA PRO A 224 2.24 -10.28 0.94
C PRO A 224 2.00 -9.74 2.35
N PHE A 225 0.90 -9.01 2.61
CA PHE A 225 0.65 -8.40 3.91
C PHE A 225 0.56 -9.48 5.01
N PHE A 226 -0.27 -10.51 4.83
CA PHE A 226 -0.39 -11.54 5.86
C PHE A 226 0.80 -12.52 5.86
N GLY A 227 1.49 -12.68 4.73
CA GLY A 227 2.77 -13.37 4.67
C GLY A 227 3.83 -12.68 5.53
N GLY A 228 3.94 -11.35 5.45
CA GLY A 228 4.80 -10.56 6.32
C GLY A 228 4.45 -10.70 7.81
N LEU A 229 3.16 -10.67 8.14
CA LEU A 229 2.68 -10.90 9.51
C LEU A 229 3.06 -12.31 10.00
N LEU A 230 2.89 -13.32 9.15
CA LEU A 230 3.28 -14.69 9.46
C LEU A 230 4.78 -14.80 9.70
N LEU A 231 5.61 -14.20 8.85
CA LEU A 231 7.06 -14.16 9.02
C LEU A 231 7.44 -13.56 10.38
N SER A 232 6.82 -12.44 10.76
CA SER A 232 7.04 -11.82 12.07
C SER A 232 6.67 -12.75 13.23
N ARG A 233 5.62 -13.57 13.10
CA ARG A 233 5.14 -14.49 14.15
C ARG A 233 5.92 -15.79 14.23
N LEU A 234 6.46 -16.26 13.10
CA LEU A 234 7.32 -17.43 13.04
C LEU A 234 8.67 -17.15 13.70
N GLY A 235 9.16 -15.91 13.62
CA GLY A 235 10.41 -15.50 14.26
C GLY A 235 11.63 -16.25 13.69
N TRP A 236 11.53 -16.73 12.45
CA TRP A 236 12.63 -17.41 11.77
C TRP A 236 13.72 -16.40 11.42
N LEU A 237 14.74 -16.36 12.26
CA LEU A 237 15.92 -15.53 12.06
C LEU A 237 17.01 -16.39 11.42
N ILE A 238 17.43 -16.01 10.22
CA ILE A 238 18.65 -16.56 9.63
C ILE A 238 19.83 -15.91 10.37
N ARG A 239 20.55 -16.70 11.16
CA ARG A 239 21.79 -16.24 11.80
C ARG A 239 22.87 -16.13 10.74
N THR A 240 23.10 -14.93 10.22
CA THR A 240 24.25 -14.65 9.38
C THR A 240 25.51 -14.66 10.24
N ARG A 241 26.63 -15.18 9.72
CA ARG A 241 27.93 -15.07 10.42
C ARG A 241 28.27 -13.58 10.60
N LYS A 242 28.99 -13.23 11.68
CA LYS A 242 29.67 -11.93 11.78
C LYS A 242 30.47 -11.74 10.48
N ASN A 243 30.29 -10.60 9.81
CA ASN A 243 30.97 -10.20 8.57
C ASN A 243 30.44 -10.83 7.27
N ALA A 244 29.22 -11.40 7.24
CA ALA A 244 28.65 -11.97 6.01
C ALA A 244 28.49 -10.96 4.84
N PHE A 245 28.49 -9.66 5.14
CA PHE A 245 28.33 -8.58 4.15
C PHE A 245 29.50 -7.58 4.14
N GLY A 246 30.68 -7.97 4.63
CA GLY A 246 31.90 -7.17 4.45
C GLY A 246 32.06 -5.95 5.37
N TRP A 247 31.30 -5.88 6.45
CA TRP A 247 31.50 -4.97 7.58
C TRP A 247 31.34 -5.72 8.90
#